data_AF-A0AAN7G7F3-F1
#
_entry.id   AF-A0AAN7G7F3-F1
#
_cell.length_a   1.000
_cell.length_b   1.000
_cell.length_c   1.000
_cell.angle_alpha   90.00
_cell.angle_beta   90.00
_cell.angle_gamma   90.00
#
_symmetry.space_group_name_H-M   'P 1'
#
loop_
_entity.id
_entity.type
_entity.pdbx_description
1 polymer ?
#
loop_
_entity_poly.entity_id
_entity_poly.type
_entity_poly.pdbx_seq_one_letter_code
_entity_poly.pdbx_strand_id
1 'polypeptide(L)'
;MLRSILRAATATSSKPKPKPHSCTLQSSPIPTPPPPQYSFSSARNYSVKNAKSTIATKGKKGKFNKSGEDAAPAEVDAAVSEAQARARRLAMDEKDPTLNVGPNGLPLFTSTPSLSLLSRKDTCSYFKFSMESLKSVLPEGLPTGMVKEFEDSLRPALLVRQSFLDLRDNFRRIVDPPLTLSHSKGPKLRKQVVLDGPVSCGKSIALAMLVHWARDEGWLVFYVPRGRDWTHGGFFYKNPNTNLWDTPLQAENILKDFLKWNESHLKQLPCQISDPIPLGEGAGVGQLKDVDNMAMPEGSTLYDLVNTGIKHTHAAVGVVVRLRKELSLVKNIPVLIAIDQYNSWFTFSEYEEAVKVHSRRPVHARELTMVNAFRSMMHDDMMVGAFSHSTAVGKLRKDLPDVPEDARVNCPRYTLDEAASVCHYYLRQRLVQHEVFSEENWKKVYYLANGNGSEIRGLFPFMRQST
;
A
#
# COMPACT_ATOMS: atom_id res chain seq x y z
N MET A 1 8.12 -34.99 20.15
CA MET A 1 9.10 -35.64 21.06
C MET A 1 10.50 -35.48 20.47
N LEU A 2 11.44 -35.06 21.33
CA LEU A 2 12.89 -35.16 21.21
C LEU A 2 13.58 -34.46 20.02
N ARG A 3 14.10 -33.25 20.28
CA ARG A 3 15.55 -33.03 20.36
C ARG A 3 15.83 -31.69 21.04
N SER A 4 16.39 -31.79 22.23
CA SER A 4 16.82 -30.68 23.08
C SER A 4 18.34 -30.72 23.21
N ILE A 5 18.93 -29.55 23.50
CA ILE A 5 20.15 -29.34 24.32
C ILE A 5 21.51 -29.47 23.60
N LEU A 6 22.24 -28.34 23.45
CA LEU A 6 23.52 -27.99 24.14
C LEU A 6 24.36 -26.95 23.34
N ARG A 7 24.54 -25.73 23.89
CA ARG A 7 25.83 -25.22 24.42
C ARG A 7 25.84 -23.70 24.60
N ALA A 8 26.32 -23.31 25.77
CA ALA A 8 26.68 -21.96 26.16
C ALA A 8 28.16 -21.88 26.56
N ALA A 9 28.69 -20.66 26.46
CA ALA A 9 29.78 -20.01 27.20
C ALA A 9 31.27 -20.33 26.90
N THR A 10 32.02 -19.27 26.54
CA THR A 10 33.24 -18.65 27.14
C THR A 10 34.18 -18.14 26.04
N ALA A 11 35.03 -17.11 26.12
CA ALA A 11 35.15 -15.86 26.87
C ALA A 11 36.37 -15.09 26.27
N THR A 12 36.33 -13.74 26.29
CA THR A 12 37.44 -12.76 26.46
C THR A 12 38.54 -12.47 25.39
N SER A 13 38.88 -11.16 25.32
CA SER A 13 40.17 -10.50 24.92
C SER A 13 40.40 -10.27 23.40
N SER A 14 40.84 -9.14 22.83
CA SER A 14 41.43 -7.86 23.28
C SER A 14 41.44 -6.85 22.11
N LYS A 15 41.33 -5.54 22.40
CA LYS A 15 41.54 -4.41 21.43
C LYS A 15 43.03 -4.19 21.12
N PRO A 16 43.34 -3.50 20.01
CA PRO A 16 44.13 -2.26 20.16
C PRO A 16 43.66 -1.08 19.27
N LYS A 17 43.89 0.15 19.75
CA LYS A 17 43.88 1.42 18.99
C LYS A 17 45.30 1.69 18.44
N PRO A 18 45.43 2.56 17.41
CA PRO A 18 46.20 3.79 17.63
C PRO A 18 45.53 5.07 17.07
N LYS A 19 45.99 6.22 17.57
CA LYS A 19 45.57 7.60 17.23
C LYS A 19 46.49 8.24 16.14
N PRO A 20 46.55 9.58 15.91
CA PRO A 20 46.06 10.21 14.68
C PRO A 20 47.17 10.92 13.87
N HIS A 21 46.93 11.16 12.59
CA HIS A 21 47.76 12.09 11.80
C HIS A 21 46.90 13.22 11.25
N SER A 22 47.24 14.43 11.68
CA SER A 22 46.79 15.71 11.15
C SER A 22 47.46 15.97 9.80
N CYS A 23 46.70 16.41 8.80
CA CYS A 23 47.25 17.24 7.74
C CYS A 23 46.21 18.25 7.25
N THR A 24 46.56 19.51 7.49
CA THR A 24 45.91 20.74 7.07
C THR A 24 46.02 20.88 5.55
N LEU A 25 44.91 21.17 4.86
CA LEU A 25 44.94 21.68 3.48
C LEU A 25 44.01 22.87 3.35
N GLN A 26 44.58 23.93 2.81
CA GLN A 26 44.09 25.29 2.73
C GLN A 26 42.96 25.42 1.68
N SER A 27 42.00 26.27 2.03
CA SER A 27 40.95 26.79 1.16
C SER A 27 41.50 27.73 0.10
N SER A 28 41.09 27.53 -1.15
CA SER A 28 41.11 28.59 -2.19
C SER A 28 39.77 28.58 -2.96
N PRO A 29 39.28 29.76 -3.39
CA PRO A 29 37.88 29.96 -3.76
C PRO A 29 37.62 29.68 -5.25
N ILE A 30 36.51 28.99 -5.56
CA ILE A 30 36.03 28.76 -6.92
C ILE A 30 34.93 29.79 -7.25
N PRO A 31 34.92 30.42 -8.44
CA PRO A 31 33.97 31.47 -8.80
C PRO A 31 32.55 30.95 -9.05
N THR A 32 31.56 31.67 -8.53
CA THR A 32 30.12 31.44 -8.73
C THR A 32 29.61 32.02 -10.07
N PRO A 33 28.83 31.28 -10.88
CA PRO A 33 28.14 31.84 -12.04
C PRO A 33 26.84 32.58 -11.64
N PRO A 34 26.40 33.58 -12.43
CA PRO A 34 25.23 34.40 -12.12
C PRO A 34 23.89 33.63 -12.35
N PRO A 35 22.80 34.05 -11.69
CA PRO A 35 21.52 33.34 -11.72
C PRO A 35 20.75 33.58 -13.04
N PRO A 36 19.97 32.60 -13.54
CA PRO A 36 19.14 32.77 -14.71
C PRO A 36 17.92 33.65 -14.41
N GLN A 37 17.66 34.60 -15.32
CA GLN A 37 16.47 35.45 -15.34
C GLN A 37 15.25 34.61 -15.75
N TYR A 38 14.29 34.44 -14.83
CA TYR A 38 12.99 33.83 -15.13
C TYR A 38 12.02 34.91 -15.64
N SER A 39 11.63 34.82 -16.90
CA SER A 39 10.50 35.56 -17.47
C SER A 39 9.19 34.87 -17.07
N PHE A 40 8.30 35.63 -16.43
CA PHE A 40 6.96 35.19 -16.04
C PHE A 40 6.07 35.05 -17.28
N SER A 41 5.76 33.81 -17.67
CA SER A 41 4.62 33.50 -18.54
C SER A 41 3.41 33.11 -17.67
N SER A 42 2.35 33.88 -17.81
CA SER A 42 1.08 33.81 -17.07
C SER A 42 0.38 32.45 -17.16
N ALA A 43 -0.02 31.93 -15.99
CA ALA A 43 -0.86 30.75 -15.89
C ALA A 43 -2.32 31.09 -16.25
N ARG A 44 -2.90 30.37 -17.22
CA ARG A 44 -4.34 30.38 -17.48
C ARG A 44 -5.07 29.67 -16.35
N ASN A 45 -5.92 30.41 -15.65
CA ASN A 45 -6.82 29.90 -14.61
C ASN A 45 -7.90 28.99 -15.24
N TYR A 46 -7.95 27.72 -14.84
CA TYR A 46 -9.16 26.90 -14.96
C TYR A 46 -9.92 26.96 -13.63
N SER A 47 -11.04 27.67 -13.65
CA SER A 47 -11.98 27.75 -12.52
C SER A 47 -12.84 26.48 -12.49
N VAL A 48 -12.76 25.74 -11.38
CA VAL A 48 -13.70 24.66 -11.04
C VAL A 48 -14.86 25.31 -10.26
N LYS A 49 -16.05 25.36 -10.87
CA LYS A 49 -17.28 25.74 -10.16
C LYS A 49 -17.86 24.50 -9.47
N ASN A 50 -17.80 24.50 -8.13
CA ASN A 50 -18.54 23.60 -7.28
C ASN A 50 -20.05 23.82 -7.43
N ALA A 51 -20.79 22.75 -7.75
CA ALA A 51 -22.24 22.72 -7.69
C ALA A 51 -22.70 22.68 -6.22
N LYS A 52 -23.54 23.63 -5.83
CA LYS A 52 -24.27 23.63 -4.57
C LYS A 52 -25.74 23.34 -4.88
N SER A 53 -26.27 22.31 -4.26
CA SER A 53 -27.68 21.90 -4.30
C SER A 53 -28.55 22.81 -3.43
N THR A 54 -29.63 23.35 -3.99
CA THR A 54 -30.79 23.82 -3.22
C THR A 54 -32.08 23.51 -3.96
N ILE A 55 -33.03 22.94 -3.21
CA ILE A 55 -34.39 22.58 -3.57
C ILE A 55 -35.28 23.84 -3.47
N ALA A 56 -36.17 24.09 -4.46
CA ALA A 56 -37.63 24.28 -4.28
C ALA A 56 -38.33 25.14 -5.36
N THR A 57 -39.50 24.62 -5.78
CA THR A 57 -40.77 25.30 -6.15
C THR A 57 -41.06 25.89 -7.55
N LYS A 58 -42.23 25.44 -8.05
CA LYS A 58 -43.02 25.72 -9.27
C LYS A 58 -43.10 27.19 -9.74
N GLY A 59 -43.12 27.38 -11.07
CA GLY A 59 -43.64 28.61 -11.71
C GLY A 59 -43.59 28.66 -13.25
N LYS A 60 -44.75 28.45 -13.89
CA LYS A 60 -45.26 28.88 -15.23
C LYS A 60 -44.32 29.21 -16.42
N LYS A 61 -44.61 28.52 -17.53
CA LYS A 61 -44.67 28.92 -18.97
C LYS A 61 -43.83 30.12 -19.43
N GLY A 62 -42.82 29.83 -20.27
CA GLY A 62 -42.25 30.74 -21.25
C GLY A 62 -41.70 29.93 -22.43
N LYS A 63 -42.28 30.10 -23.62
CA LYS A 63 -41.94 29.41 -24.87
C LYS A 63 -40.79 30.19 -25.52
N PHE A 64 -39.61 29.59 -25.65
CA PHE A 64 -38.53 30.15 -26.48
C PHE A 64 -37.80 29.03 -27.21
N ASN A 65 -37.78 29.14 -28.54
CA ASN A 65 -37.21 28.18 -29.48
C ASN A 65 -35.70 27.99 -29.21
N LYS A 66 -35.26 26.72 -29.16
CA LYS A 66 -33.85 26.35 -29.23
C LYS A 66 -33.69 25.27 -30.28
N SER A 67 -33.00 25.62 -31.35
CA SER A 67 -32.41 24.69 -32.32
C SER A 67 -31.51 23.71 -31.58
N GLY A 68 -31.69 22.42 -31.86
CA GLY A 68 -31.13 21.32 -31.10
C GLY A 68 -29.61 21.18 -31.19
N GLU A 69 -29.01 20.98 -30.02
CA GLU A 69 -27.81 20.18 -29.82
C GLU A 69 -28.21 19.09 -28.81
N ASP A 70 -28.77 17.98 -29.31
CA ASP A 70 -29.00 16.75 -28.54
C ASP A 70 -28.05 15.68 -29.07
N ALA A 71 -26.83 15.64 -28.52
CA ALA A 71 -25.83 14.60 -28.81
C ALA A 71 -25.29 13.90 -27.56
N ALA A 72 -25.87 14.13 -26.37
CA ALA A 72 -25.35 13.61 -25.11
C ALA A 72 -26.00 12.30 -24.59
N PRO A 73 -27.31 12.00 -24.77
CA PRO A 73 -27.88 10.78 -24.18
C PRO A 73 -27.59 9.50 -24.99
N ALA A 74 -27.42 9.61 -26.31
CA ALA A 74 -27.24 8.44 -27.19
C ALA A 74 -25.85 7.78 -27.08
N GLU A 75 -24.78 8.56 -26.87
CA GLU A 75 -23.42 8.01 -26.73
C GLU A 75 -23.26 7.20 -25.43
N VAL A 76 -23.91 7.63 -24.35
CA VAL A 76 -23.84 6.95 -23.05
C VAL A 76 -24.61 5.63 -23.11
N ASP A 77 -25.79 5.61 -23.72
CA ASP A 77 -26.57 4.39 -23.91
C ASP A 77 -25.87 3.38 -24.84
N ALA A 78 -25.20 3.86 -25.89
CA ALA A 78 -24.41 3.02 -26.79
C ALA A 78 -23.19 2.39 -26.08
N ALA A 79 -22.45 3.17 -25.29
CA ALA A 79 -21.29 2.69 -24.54
C ALA A 79 -21.67 1.64 -23.47
N VAL A 80 -22.80 1.85 -22.78
CA VAL A 80 -23.33 0.88 -21.80
C VAL A 80 -23.75 -0.42 -22.49
N SER A 81 -24.40 -0.34 -23.65
CA SER A 81 -24.79 -1.51 -24.45
C SER A 81 -23.57 -2.31 -24.92
N GLU A 82 -22.52 -1.64 -25.37
CA GLU A 82 -21.27 -2.27 -25.80
C GLU A 82 -20.54 -2.97 -24.64
N ALA A 83 -20.46 -2.31 -23.47
CA ALA A 83 -19.86 -2.91 -22.28
C ALA A 83 -20.61 -4.18 -21.82
N GLN A 84 -21.95 -4.17 -21.86
CA GLN A 84 -22.75 -5.35 -21.54
C GLN A 84 -22.57 -6.47 -22.57
N ALA A 85 -22.50 -6.13 -23.86
CA ALA A 85 -22.22 -7.09 -24.92
C ALA A 85 -20.83 -7.73 -24.75
N ARG A 86 -19.81 -6.93 -24.39
CA ARG A 86 -18.47 -7.41 -24.06
C ARG A 86 -18.50 -8.37 -22.89
N ALA A 87 -19.17 -8.02 -21.79
CA ALA A 87 -19.27 -8.90 -20.61
C ALA A 87 -19.91 -10.26 -20.94
N ARG A 88 -20.97 -10.28 -21.76
CA ARG A 88 -21.61 -11.54 -22.21
C ARG A 88 -20.66 -12.41 -23.04
N ARG A 89 -19.88 -11.79 -23.94
CA ARG A 89 -18.88 -12.51 -24.75
C ARG A 89 -17.76 -13.07 -23.88
N LEU A 90 -17.25 -12.30 -22.91
CA LEU A 90 -16.22 -12.79 -21.98
C LEU A 90 -16.71 -13.97 -21.13
N ALA A 91 -17.98 -13.96 -20.71
CA ALA A 91 -18.58 -15.07 -19.99
C ALA A 91 -18.70 -16.36 -20.85
N MET A 92 -18.88 -16.22 -22.17
CA MET A 92 -18.81 -17.35 -23.09
C MET A 92 -17.37 -17.83 -23.28
N ASP A 93 -16.44 -16.90 -23.50
CA ASP A 93 -15.03 -17.21 -23.71
C ASP A 93 -14.40 -17.90 -22.49
N GLU A 94 -14.88 -17.63 -21.27
CA GLU A 94 -14.37 -18.29 -20.05
C GLU A 94 -14.54 -19.81 -20.09
N LYS A 95 -15.53 -20.31 -20.83
CA LYS A 95 -15.78 -21.75 -21.01
C LYS A 95 -14.83 -22.40 -22.02
N ASP A 96 -14.05 -21.61 -22.75
CA ASP A 96 -13.10 -22.08 -23.75
C ASP A 96 -11.64 -21.82 -23.31
N PRO A 97 -10.95 -22.82 -22.76
CA PRO A 97 -9.56 -22.70 -22.37
C PRO A 97 -8.60 -22.46 -23.53
N THR A 98 -8.98 -22.80 -24.77
CA THR A 98 -8.11 -22.68 -25.95
C THR A 98 -7.79 -21.23 -26.29
N LEU A 99 -8.60 -20.28 -25.80
CA LEU A 99 -8.39 -18.85 -25.95
C LEU A 99 -7.31 -18.30 -25.01
N ASN A 100 -6.87 -19.06 -24.00
CA ASN A 100 -5.94 -18.61 -22.97
C ASN A 100 -4.48 -18.71 -23.42
N VAL A 101 -4.19 -18.12 -24.58
CA VAL A 101 -2.87 -18.13 -25.22
C VAL A 101 -2.18 -16.81 -24.92
N GLY A 102 -1.00 -16.90 -24.30
CA GLY A 102 -0.08 -15.82 -24.04
C GLY A 102 0.95 -15.65 -25.17
N PRO A 103 1.96 -14.79 -24.95
CA PRO A 103 3.01 -14.58 -25.94
C PRO A 103 3.73 -15.89 -26.28
N ASN A 104 4.11 -16.05 -27.55
CA ASN A 104 4.79 -17.24 -28.09
C ASN A 104 4.04 -18.57 -27.90
N GLY A 105 2.70 -18.53 -27.72
CA GLY A 105 1.89 -19.74 -27.52
C GLY A 105 1.94 -20.31 -26.11
N LEU A 106 2.58 -19.62 -25.15
CA LEU A 106 2.64 -20.04 -23.75
C LEU A 106 1.27 -19.86 -23.06
N PRO A 107 0.98 -20.60 -21.98
CA PRO A 107 -0.25 -20.39 -21.22
C PRO A 107 -0.34 -18.97 -20.65
N LEU A 108 -1.49 -18.30 -20.84
CA LEU A 108 -1.71 -16.95 -20.31
C LEU A 108 -1.94 -16.94 -18.79
N PHE A 109 -2.51 -18.02 -18.25
CA PHE A 109 -2.83 -18.16 -16.84
C PHE A 109 -2.01 -19.28 -16.19
N THR A 110 -1.68 -19.07 -14.92
CA THR A 110 -1.06 -20.08 -14.07
C THR A 110 -2.01 -21.25 -13.82
N SER A 111 -1.45 -22.45 -13.66
CA SER A 111 -2.19 -23.67 -13.29
C SER A 111 -2.25 -23.90 -11.78
N THR A 112 -1.45 -23.15 -11.01
CA THR A 112 -1.34 -23.31 -9.55
C THR A 112 -2.57 -22.76 -8.83
N PRO A 113 -3.10 -23.47 -7.81
CA PRO A 113 -4.29 -23.03 -7.07
C PRO A 113 -4.01 -22.00 -5.97
N SER A 114 -2.75 -21.80 -5.55
CA SER A 114 -2.39 -20.95 -4.41
C SER A 114 -1.15 -20.10 -4.70
N LEU A 115 -1.09 -18.92 -4.09
CA LEU A 115 0.06 -18.02 -4.16
C LEU A 115 1.34 -18.64 -3.58
N SER A 116 1.21 -19.61 -2.67
CA SER A 116 2.36 -20.29 -2.06
C SER A 116 3.15 -21.14 -3.06
N LEU A 117 2.44 -21.73 -4.03
CA LEU A 117 3.01 -22.64 -5.02
C LEU A 117 3.62 -21.93 -6.23
N LEU A 118 3.38 -20.62 -6.38
CA LEU A 118 3.94 -19.84 -7.48
C LEU A 118 5.48 -19.88 -7.45
N SER A 119 6.08 -20.07 -8.61
CA SER A 119 7.51 -20.15 -8.81
C SER A 119 7.98 -19.10 -9.81
N ARG A 120 9.30 -18.99 -10.00
CA ARG A 120 9.87 -18.12 -11.05
C ARG A 120 9.49 -18.56 -12.47
N LYS A 121 8.95 -19.76 -12.67
CA LYS A 121 8.44 -20.20 -13.98
C LYS A 121 7.07 -19.60 -14.30
N ASP A 122 6.33 -19.21 -13.27
CA ASP A 122 4.99 -18.64 -13.38
C ASP A 122 5.03 -17.12 -13.60
N THR A 123 6.23 -16.52 -13.67
CA THR A 123 6.39 -15.11 -14.01
C THR A 123 5.78 -14.83 -15.38
N CYS A 124 5.26 -13.61 -15.56
CA CYS A 124 4.61 -13.19 -16.80
C CYS A 124 3.31 -13.98 -17.12
N SER A 125 2.80 -14.77 -16.18
CA SER A 125 1.49 -15.42 -16.29
C SER A 125 0.49 -14.77 -15.34
N TYR A 126 -0.81 -14.88 -15.65
CA TYR A 126 -1.87 -14.35 -14.79
C TYR A 126 -2.32 -15.38 -13.75
N PHE A 127 -2.41 -14.95 -12.49
CA PHE A 127 -3.05 -15.71 -11.43
C PHE A 127 -4.52 -15.29 -11.33
N LYS A 128 -5.43 -16.28 -11.33
CA LYS A 128 -6.87 -16.07 -11.24
C LYS A 128 -7.28 -16.04 -9.76
N PHE A 129 -8.05 -15.03 -9.39
CA PHE A 129 -8.66 -14.93 -8.07
C PHE A 129 -10.18 -15.11 -8.15
N SER A 130 -10.80 -15.37 -7.01
CA SER A 130 -12.23 -15.12 -6.82
C SER A 130 -12.42 -13.80 -6.08
N MET A 131 -13.37 -12.96 -6.50
CA MET A 131 -13.69 -11.72 -5.78
C MET A 131 -14.18 -11.98 -4.35
N GLU A 132 -14.84 -13.11 -4.11
CA GLU A 132 -15.27 -13.52 -2.77
C GLU A 132 -14.07 -13.86 -1.89
N SER A 133 -13.16 -14.68 -2.41
CA SER A 133 -11.90 -15.03 -1.73
C SER A 133 -11.04 -13.80 -1.44
N LEU A 134 -10.97 -12.84 -2.36
CA LEU A 134 -10.21 -11.61 -2.14
C LEU A 134 -10.85 -10.73 -1.06
N LYS A 135 -12.18 -10.62 -1.04
CA LYS A 135 -12.89 -9.83 0.00
C LYS A 135 -12.81 -10.50 1.37
N SER A 136 -12.78 -11.83 1.43
CA SER A 136 -12.58 -12.54 2.69
C SER A 136 -11.15 -12.38 3.18
N VAL A 137 -10.15 -12.52 2.30
CA VAL A 137 -8.73 -12.45 2.67
C VAL A 137 -8.25 -11.02 2.88
N LEU A 138 -8.84 -10.00 2.24
CA LEU A 138 -8.48 -8.58 2.37
C LEU A 138 -9.71 -7.72 2.74
N PRO A 139 -10.32 -7.93 3.92
CA PRO A 139 -11.54 -7.23 4.33
C PRO A 139 -11.31 -5.76 4.72
N GLU A 140 -10.06 -5.31 4.81
CA GLU A 140 -9.67 -3.90 5.01
C GLU A 140 -9.82 -3.07 3.74
N GLY A 141 -9.81 -3.73 2.57
CA GLY A 141 -9.99 -3.10 1.27
C GLY A 141 -8.89 -3.42 0.26
N LEU A 142 -9.24 -3.32 -1.02
CA LEU A 142 -8.34 -3.56 -2.14
C LEU A 142 -7.64 -2.26 -2.58
N PRO A 143 -6.37 -2.32 -3.03
CA PRO A 143 -5.71 -1.16 -3.62
C PRO A 143 -6.46 -0.61 -4.83
N THR A 144 -6.54 0.71 -4.98
CA THR A 144 -7.27 1.36 -6.09
C THR A 144 -6.80 0.89 -7.48
N GLY A 145 -5.49 0.64 -7.65
CA GLY A 145 -4.95 0.14 -8.91
C GLY A 145 -5.41 -1.28 -9.26
N MET A 146 -5.65 -2.11 -8.24
CA MET A 146 -6.19 -3.47 -8.36
C MET A 146 -7.67 -3.43 -8.71
N VAL A 147 -8.45 -2.59 -8.03
CA VAL A 147 -9.89 -2.41 -8.32
C VAL A 147 -10.10 -1.98 -9.78
N LYS A 148 -9.36 -0.95 -10.23
CA LYS A 148 -9.42 -0.49 -11.62
C LYS A 148 -9.01 -1.58 -12.62
N GLU A 149 -8.00 -2.40 -12.30
CA GLU A 149 -7.60 -3.52 -13.17
C GLU A 149 -8.75 -4.50 -13.37
N PHE A 150 -9.46 -4.85 -12.29
CA PHE A 150 -10.57 -5.79 -12.33
C PHE A 150 -11.81 -5.22 -13.00
N GLU A 151 -12.08 -3.92 -12.83
CA GLU A 151 -13.16 -3.21 -13.50
C GLU A 151 -12.92 -3.16 -15.03
N ASP A 152 -11.73 -2.73 -15.46
CA ASP A 152 -11.41 -2.58 -16.88
C ASP A 152 -11.32 -3.93 -17.61
N SER A 153 -10.74 -4.94 -16.93
CA SER A 153 -10.59 -6.29 -17.49
C SER A 153 -11.81 -7.19 -17.30
N LEU A 154 -12.79 -6.76 -16.50
CA LEU A 154 -13.97 -7.54 -16.08
C LEU A 154 -13.64 -8.89 -15.45
N ARG A 155 -12.43 -9.05 -14.93
CA ARG A 155 -11.95 -10.31 -14.37
C ARG A 155 -10.97 -10.08 -13.21
N PRO A 156 -11.14 -10.78 -12.07
CA PRO A 156 -10.21 -10.75 -10.95
C PRO A 156 -8.96 -11.59 -11.25
N ALA A 157 -8.05 -11.09 -12.08
CA ALA A 157 -6.77 -11.75 -12.34
C ALA A 157 -5.62 -10.75 -12.31
N LEU A 158 -4.46 -11.16 -11.79
CA LEU A 158 -3.27 -10.30 -11.71
C LEU A 158 -2.07 -10.99 -12.33
N LEU A 159 -1.19 -10.19 -12.95
CA LEU A 159 0.09 -10.65 -13.45
C LEU A 159 1.00 -11.07 -12.30
N VAL A 160 1.56 -12.27 -12.38
CA VAL A 160 2.61 -12.73 -11.46
C VAL A 160 3.93 -12.09 -11.89
N ARG A 161 4.39 -11.16 -11.06
CA ARG A 161 5.60 -10.37 -11.31
C ARG A 161 6.78 -10.91 -10.56
N GLN A 162 7.96 -10.74 -11.15
CA GLN A 162 9.22 -11.10 -10.51
C GLN A 162 9.41 -10.36 -9.17
N SER A 163 9.02 -9.08 -9.11
CA SER A 163 9.14 -8.26 -7.89
C SER A 163 8.30 -8.78 -6.72
N PHE A 164 7.12 -9.34 -6.99
CA PHE A 164 6.28 -9.97 -5.97
C PHE A 164 6.91 -11.28 -5.49
N LEU A 165 7.38 -12.13 -6.40
CA LEU A 165 8.01 -13.40 -6.04
C LEU A 165 9.29 -13.18 -5.21
N ASP A 166 10.13 -12.21 -5.58
CA ASP A 166 11.34 -11.89 -4.82
C ASP A 166 11.02 -11.34 -3.42
N LEU A 167 9.96 -10.53 -3.29
CA LEU A 167 9.49 -10.03 -2.00
C LEU A 167 8.96 -11.16 -1.11
N ARG A 168 8.10 -12.03 -1.66
CA ARG A 168 7.54 -13.20 -0.99
C ARG A 168 8.63 -14.16 -0.54
N ASP A 169 9.54 -14.52 -1.45
CA ASP A 169 10.62 -15.47 -1.18
C ASP A 169 11.63 -14.92 -0.17
N ASN A 170 11.82 -13.59 -0.11
CA ASN A 170 12.61 -12.95 0.95
C ASN A 170 12.00 -13.23 2.34
N PHE A 171 10.70 -13.00 2.52
CA PHE A 171 10.03 -13.25 3.80
C PHE A 171 9.91 -14.75 4.14
N ARG A 172 9.61 -15.58 3.15
CA ARG A 172 9.60 -17.04 3.30
C ARG A 172 10.94 -17.56 3.84
N ARG A 173 12.07 -17.08 3.30
CA ARG A 173 13.42 -17.49 3.76
C ARG A 173 13.81 -16.96 5.14
N ILE A 174 13.18 -15.87 5.60
CA ILE A 174 13.41 -15.33 6.94
C ILE A 174 12.75 -16.23 7.99
N VAL A 175 11.54 -16.70 7.72
CA VAL A 175 10.79 -17.57 8.64
C VAL A 175 11.28 -19.01 8.55
N ASP A 176 11.40 -19.55 7.33
CA ASP A 176 11.82 -20.92 7.06
C ASP A 176 13.12 -20.94 6.22
N PRO A 177 14.30 -20.74 6.85
CA PRO A 177 15.56 -20.78 6.15
C PRO A 177 15.84 -22.20 5.62
N PRO A 178 16.17 -22.36 4.32
CA PRO A 178 16.45 -23.67 3.77
C PRO A 178 17.71 -24.27 4.42
N LEU A 179 17.63 -25.55 4.79
CA LEU A 179 18.67 -26.29 5.52
C LEU A 179 20.04 -26.34 4.83
N THR A 180 20.14 -25.96 3.55
CA THR A 180 21.34 -26.07 2.71
C THR A 180 22.13 -24.76 2.54
N LEU A 181 21.74 -23.65 3.16
CA LEU A 181 22.48 -22.38 3.02
C LEU A 181 23.65 -22.26 4.02
N SER A 182 24.73 -22.96 3.70
CA SER A 182 26.08 -22.50 4.08
C SER A 182 26.41 -21.26 3.24
N HIS A 183 26.49 -20.08 3.85
CA HIS A 183 27.14 -18.85 3.35
C HIS A 183 27.36 -18.74 1.82
N SER A 184 26.28 -18.79 1.03
CA SER A 184 26.37 -18.58 -0.42
C SER A 184 25.88 -17.17 -0.77
N LYS A 185 26.43 -16.61 -1.85
CA LYS A 185 26.28 -15.22 -2.35
C LYS A 185 24.84 -14.88 -2.81
N GLY A 186 23.83 -15.22 -2.03
CA GLY A 186 22.44 -14.88 -2.29
C GLY A 186 22.13 -13.41 -1.94
N PRO A 187 21.02 -12.85 -2.46
CA PRO A 187 20.59 -11.52 -2.07
C PRO A 187 20.37 -11.46 -0.55
N LYS A 188 20.87 -10.37 0.06
CA LYS A 188 20.76 -10.11 1.51
C LYS A 188 19.28 -10.14 1.93
N LEU A 189 18.94 -11.00 2.89
CA LEU A 189 17.60 -11.06 3.46
C LEU A 189 17.31 -9.78 4.23
N ARG A 190 16.09 -9.26 4.06
CA ARG A 190 15.65 -8.00 4.68
C ARG A 190 14.35 -8.21 5.44
N LYS A 191 14.37 -8.00 6.77
CA LYS A 191 13.15 -7.99 7.58
C LYS A 191 12.35 -6.70 7.35
N GLN A 192 13.06 -5.59 7.16
CA GLN A 192 12.49 -4.28 6.87
C GLN A 192 12.62 -3.97 5.38
N VAL A 193 11.50 -3.72 4.71
CA VAL A 193 11.46 -3.41 3.28
C VAL A 193 10.60 -2.18 3.01
N VAL A 194 11.11 -1.27 2.19
CA VAL A 194 10.35 -0.16 1.62
C VAL A 194 10.27 -0.33 0.11
N LEU A 195 9.08 -0.62 -0.41
CA LEU A 195 8.83 -0.67 -1.86
C LEU A 195 8.77 0.75 -2.40
N ASP A 196 9.78 1.14 -3.18
CA ASP A 196 9.88 2.41 -3.88
C ASP A 196 9.86 2.18 -5.40
N GLY A 197 9.61 3.20 -6.20
CA GLY A 197 9.62 3.09 -7.66
C GLY A 197 8.58 3.98 -8.34
N PRO A 198 8.54 4.05 -9.68
CA PRO A 198 7.72 4.99 -10.42
C PRO A 198 6.21 4.90 -10.11
N VAL A 199 5.46 5.98 -10.37
CA VAL A 199 4.00 5.97 -10.26
C VAL A 199 3.42 4.83 -11.10
N SER A 200 2.39 4.16 -10.57
CA SER A 200 1.67 3.10 -11.28
C SER A 200 2.50 1.88 -11.73
N CYS A 201 3.63 1.59 -11.07
CA CYS A 201 4.40 0.37 -11.27
C CYS A 201 3.93 -0.84 -10.43
N GLY A 202 2.76 -0.79 -9.76
CA GLY A 202 2.20 -1.96 -9.06
C GLY A 202 2.70 -2.23 -7.63
N LYS A 203 3.30 -1.25 -6.93
CA LYS A 203 3.77 -1.41 -5.53
C LYS A 203 2.67 -1.84 -4.56
N SER A 204 1.54 -1.13 -4.56
CA SER A 204 0.39 -1.43 -3.71
C SER A 204 -0.21 -2.82 -4.02
N ILE A 205 -0.20 -3.22 -5.29
CA ILE A 205 -0.65 -4.56 -5.72
C ILE A 205 0.28 -5.64 -5.17
N ALA A 206 1.60 -5.46 -5.29
CA ALA A 206 2.58 -6.40 -4.76
C ALA A 206 2.47 -6.54 -3.23
N LEU A 207 2.22 -5.43 -2.51
CA LEU A 207 2.00 -5.47 -1.07
C LEU A 207 0.71 -6.23 -0.71
N ALA A 208 -0.40 -5.97 -1.41
CA ALA A 208 -1.66 -6.68 -1.17
C ALA A 208 -1.56 -8.19 -1.47
N MET A 209 -0.85 -8.56 -2.55
CA MET A 209 -0.56 -9.98 -2.85
C MET A 209 0.32 -10.62 -1.78
N LEU A 210 1.28 -9.88 -1.21
CA LEU A 210 2.12 -10.37 -0.10
C LEU A 210 1.26 -10.63 1.14
N VAL A 211 0.35 -9.72 1.47
CA VAL A 211 -0.59 -9.88 2.59
C VAL A 211 -1.49 -11.10 2.37
N HIS A 212 -2.04 -11.28 1.17
CA HIS A 212 -2.84 -12.46 0.84
C HIS A 212 -2.05 -13.75 1.05
N TRP A 213 -0.82 -13.83 0.50
CA TRP A 213 0.04 -14.98 0.70
C TRP A 213 0.37 -15.23 2.18
N ALA A 214 0.75 -14.20 2.94
CA ALA A 214 1.08 -14.35 4.36
C ALA A 214 -0.13 -14.85 5.18
N ARG A 215 -1.35 -14.44 4.82
CA ARG A 215 -2.59 -14.93 5.42
C ARG A 215 -2.85 -16.39 5.10
N ASP A 216 -2.59 -16.82 3.86
CA ASP A 216 -2.69 -18.23 3.45
C ASP A 216 -1.68 -19.12 4.22
N GLU A 217 -0.51 -18.60 4.57
CA GLU A 217 0.51 -19.29 5.39
C GLU A 217 0.20 -19.24 6.90
N GLY A 218 -0.90 -18.62 7.33
CA GLY A 218 -1.29 -18.54 8.74
C GLY A 218 -0.50 -17.52 9.57
N TRP A 219 0.03 -16.47 8.94
CA TRP A 219 0.76 -15.41 9.66
C TRP A 219 -0.21 -14.40 10.29
N LEU A 220 0.23 -13.75 11.38
CA LEU A 220 -0.48 -12.59 11.93
C LEU A 220 -0.11 -11.35 11.13
N VAL A 221 -1.09 -10.76 10.42
CA VAL A 221 -0.81 -9.64 9.52
C VAL A 221 -1.54 -8.37 9.97
N PHE A 222 -0.76 -7.34 10.29
CA PHE A 222 -1.26 -5.98 10.49
C PHE A 222 -1.18 -5.21 9.17
N TYR A 223 -2.31 -5.11 8.46
CA TYR A 223 -2.37 -4.49 7.14
C TYR A 223 -3.07 -3.12 7.17
N VAL A 224 -2.40 -2.10 6.63
CA VAL A 224 -2.93 -0.75 6.44
C VAL A 224 -2.94 -0.42 4.94
N PRO A 225 -4.08 -0.56 4.24
CA PRO A 225 -4.16 -0.29 2.80
C PRO A 225 -4.07 1.21 2.45
N ARG A 226 -4.31 2.11 3.41
CA ARG A 226 -4.27 3.56 3.22
C ARG A 226 -3.59 4.24 4.41
N GLY A 227 -2.26 4.32 4.39
CA GLY A 227 -1.49 5.03 5.41
C GLY A 227 -1.81 6.54 5.49
N ARG A 228 -2.32 7.13 4.40
CA ARG A 228 -2.76 8.53 4.36
C ARG A 228 -3.90 8.84 5.32
N ASP A 229 -4.80 7.89 5.56
CA ASP A 229 -5.97 8.08 6.45
C ASP A 229 -5.54 8.30 7.91
N TRP A 230 -4.28 7.98 8.26
CA TRP A 230 -3.71 8.25 9.59
C TRP A 230 -3.29 9.72 9.75
N THR A 231 -3.08 10.42 8.64
CA THR A 231 -2.59 11.81 8.63
C THR A 231 -3.62 12.80 8.10
N HIS A 232 -4.82 12.33 7.74
CA HIS A 232 -5.87 13.12 7.12
C HIS A 232 -7.25 12.77 7.68
N GLY A 233 -8.10 13.78 7.81
CA GLY A 233 -9.50 13.62 8.22
C GLY A 233 -9.73 13.24 9.68
N GLY A 234 -10.99 13.35 10.12
CA GLY A 234 -11.39 12.94 11.48
C GLY A 234 -11.05 13.94 12.59
N PHE A 235 -11.40 13.53 13.82
CA PHE A 235 -11.16 14.29 15.04
C PHE A 235 -9.72 14.06 15.53
N PHE A 236 -9.06 15.14 15.92
CA PHE A 236 -7.70 15.12 16.46
C PHE A 236 -7.59 16.10 17.63
N TYR A 237 -6.72 15.79 18.59
CA TYR A 237 -6.42 16.68 19.72
C TYR A 237 -4.97 16.48 20.17
N LYS A 238 -4.44 17.45 20.91
CA LYS A 238 -3.08 17.37 21.46
C LYS A 238 -3.12 16.76 22.85
N ASN A 239 -2.45 15.65 23.04
CA ASN A 239 -2.35 15.00 24.34
C ASN A 239 -1.38 15.79 25.25
N PRO A 240 -1.84 16.31 26.40
CA PRO A 240 -0.98 17.10 27.29
C PRO A 240 0.15 16.27 27.92
N ASN A 241 -0.04 14.96 28.08
CA ASN A 241 0.93 14.09 28.74
C ASN A 241 2.10 13.74 27.83
N THR A 242 1.82 13.41 26.56
CA THR A 242 2.85 12.98 25.60
C THR A 242 3.35 14.11 24.70
N ASN A 243 2.64 15.25 24.66
CA ASN A 243 2.83 16.33 23.69
C ASN A 243 2.69 15.89 22.21
N LEU A 244 2.06 14.74 21.96
CA LEU A 244 1.76 14.22 20.63
C LEU A 244 0.28 14.44 20.29
N TRP A 245 -0.05 14.29 19.02
CA TRP A 245 -1.40 14.45 18.50
C TRP A 245 -2.10 13.10 18.37
N ASP A 246 -3.24 12.97 19.03
CA ASP A 246 -4.04 11.77 19.09
C ASP A 246 -5.22 11.85 18.11
N THR A 247 -5.56 10.72 17.49
CA THR A 247 -6.58 10.60 16.44
C THR A 247 -7.52 9.42 16.74
N PRO A 248 -8.43 9.57 17.72
CA PRO A 248 -9.17 8.44 18.30
C PRO A 248 -10.16 7.77 17.34
N LEU A 249 -10.84 8.53 16.47
CA LEU A 249 -11.74 7.95 15.46
C LEU A 249 -10.99 7.04 14.48
N GLN A 250 -9.80 7.47 14.08
CA GLN A 250 -8.97 6.70 13.18
C GLN A 250 -8.41 5.45 13.87
N ALA A 251 -8.00 5.57 15.14
CA ALA A 251 -7.56 4.45 15.95
C ALA A 251 -8.63 3.34 16.04
N GLU A 252 -9.89 3.71 16.29
CA GLU A 252 -11.00 2.76 16.33
C GLU A 252 -11.19 2.03 14.99
N ASN A 253 -11.13 2.76 13.87
CA ASN A 253 -11.24 2.16 12.53
C ASN A 253 -10.12 1.15 12.26
N ILE A 254 -8.87 1.49 12.63
CA ILE A 254 -7.72 0.60 12.48
C ILE A 254 -7.89 -0.67 13.31
N LEU A 255 -8.38 -0.55 14.55
CA LEU A 255 -8.64 -1.70 15.42
C LEU A 255 -9.75 -2.60 14.86
N LYS A 256 -10.83 -2.01 14.33
CA LYS A 256 -11.88 -2.75 13.62
C LYS A 256 -11.34 -3.49 12.41
N ASP A 257 -10.52 -2.82 11.58
CA ASP A 257 -9.92 -3.42 10.40
C ASP A 257 -8.98 -4.58 10.76
N PHE A 258 -8.13 -4.40 11.77
CA PHE A 258 -7.22 -5.43 12.26
C PHE A 258 -7.96 -6.67 12.79
N LEU A 259 -9.13 -6.47 13.40
CA LEU A 259 -9.95 -7.55 13.96
C LEU A 259 -10.60 -8.43 12.87
N LYS A 260 -11.00 -7.85 11.73
CA LYS A 260 -11.80 -8.54 10.69
C LYS A 260 -11.20 -9.88 10.23
N TRP A 261 -9.89 -9.95 10.03
CA TRP A 261 -9.22 -11.19 9.61
C TRP A 261 -8.57 -11.95 10.77
N ASN A 262 -7.94 -11.24 11.71
CA ASN A 262 -7.05 -11.85 12.69
C ASN A 262 -7.76 -12.39 13.95
N GLU A 263 -9.09 -12.35 14.00
CA GLU A 263 -9.87 -12.68 15.21
C GLU A 263 -9.47 -14.03 15.86
N SER A 264 -9.30 -15.07 15.06
CA SER A 264 -8.91 -16.41 15.54
C SER A 264 -7.54 -16.42 16.20
N HIS A 265 -6.54 -15.76 15.60
CA HIS A 265 -5.20 -15.63 16.15
C HIS A 265 -5.17 -14.76 17.41
N LEU A 266 -5.91 -13.64 17.42
CA LEU A 266 -5.94 -12.70 18.54
C LEU A 266 -6.53 -13.31 19.82
N LYS A 267 -7.48 -14.25 19.69
CA LYS A 267 -8.04 -15.00 20.82
C LYS A 267 -7.07 -15.98 21.45
N GLN A 268 -6.05 -16.42 20.71
CA GLN A 268 -5.06 -17.40 21.18
C GLN A 268 -3.80 -16.75 21.76
N LEU A 269 -3.56 -15.47 21.44
CA LEU A 269 -2.36 -14.76 21.84
C LEU A 269 -2.62 -13.96 23.14
N PRO A 270 -1.90 -14.27 24.24
CA PRO A 270 -1.99 -13.48 25.46
C PRO A 270 -1.27 -12.13 25.32
N CYS A 271 -1.74 -11.12 26.03
CA CYS A 271 -0.98 -9.88 26.25
C CYS A 271 0.25 -10.17 27.11
N GLN A 272 1.43 -9.73 26.66
CA GLN A 272 2.69 -9.89 27.41
C GLN A 272 3.02 -8.65 28.24
N ILE A 273 2.53 -7.48 27.83
CA ILE A 273 2.72 -6.24 28.57
C ILE A 273 1.61 -6.15 29.60
N SER A 274 1.94 -5.81 30.85
CA SER A 274 0.98 -5.58 31.93
C SER A 274 0.73 -4.10 32.21
N ASP A 275 1.48 -3.19 31.57
CA ASP A 275 1.37 -1.74 31.76
C ASP A 275 -0.06 -1.26 31.54
N PRO A 276 -0.54 -0.26 32.29
CA PRO A 276 -1.87 0.29 32.07
C PRO A 276 -1.94 1.07 30.74
N ILE A 277 -3.12 1.11 30.13
CA ILE A 277 -3.36 1.80 28.86
C ILE A 277 -3.55 3.29 29.17
N PRO A 278 -2.75 4.20 28.58
CA PRO A 278 -2.99 5.62 28.72
C PRO A 278 -4.31 6.00 28.02
N LEU A 279 -5.16 6.73 28.74
CA LEU A 279 -6.43 7.22 28.25
C LEU A 279 -6.25 8.62 27.68
N GLY A 280 -6.98 8.86 26.60
CA GLY A 280 -7.01 10.11 25.86
C GLY A 280 -8.40 10.74 25.83
N GLU A 281 -8.56 11.76 25.00
CA GLU A 281 -9.89 12.30 24.68
C GLU A 281 -10.65 11.33 23.76
N GLY A 282 -11.89 11.01 24.16
CA GLY A 282 -12.82 10.27 23.32
C GLY A 282 -13.48 11.19 22.29
N ALA A 283 -13.62 10.72 21.05
CA ALA A 283 -14.34 11.46 20.02
C ALA A 283 -15.80 11.73 20.44
N GLY A 284 -16.17 13.00 20.54
CA GLY A 284 -17.53 13.41 20.95
C GLY A 284 -17.85 13.25 22.44
N VAL A 285 -16.90 12.79 23.25
CA VAL A 285 -17.07 12.57 24.71
C VAL A 285 -16.14 13.47 25.52
N GLY A 286 -15.00 13.87 24.96
CA GLY A 286 -13.97 14.67 25.64
C GLY A 286 -13.06 13.81 26.53
N GLN A 287 -12.25 14.47 27.37
CA GLN A 287 -11.38 13.80 28.34
C GLN A 287 -12.19 13.33 29.56
N LEU A 288 -11.94 12.10 30.02
CA LEU A 288 -12.47 11.64 31.29
C LEU A 288 -11.78 12.41 32.43
N LYS A 289 -12.56 12.90 33.39
CA LYS A 289 -12.01 13.56 34.58
C LYS A 289 -11.44 12.50 35.53
N ASP A 290 -10.25 12.75 36.05
CA ASP A 290 -9.58 11.99 37.12
C ASP A 290 -9.19 10.53 36.78
N VAL A 291 -9.24 10.12 35.50
CA VAL A 291 -8.81 8.78 35.05
C VAL A 291 -7.90 8.89 33.84
N ASP A 292 -6.59 8.84 34.08
CA ASP A 292 -5.58 8.92 33.01
C ASP A 292 -5.21 7.55 32.43
N ASN A 293 -5.51 6.47 33.13
CA ASN A 293 -5.03 5.13 32.78
C ASN A 293 -6.10 4.06 33.02
N MET A 294 -6.18 3.09 32.12
CA MET A 294 -7.03 1.90 32.24
C MET A 294 -6.18 0.65 32.42
N ALA A 295 -6.31 -0.01 33.56
CA ALA A 295 -5.66 -1.30 33.79
C ALA A 295 -6.36 -2.39 32.94
N MET A 296 -5.54 -3.25 32.33
CA MET A 296 -6.05 -4.45 31.65
C MET A 296 -6.06 -5.63 32.62
N PRO A 297 -7.12 -6.45 32.64
CA PRO A 297 -7.16 -7.66 33.46
C PRO A 297 -5.96 -8.57 33.17
N GLU A 298 -5.42 -9.19 34.22
CA GLU A 298 -4.34 -10.16 34.09
C GLU A 298 -4.80 -11.38 33.27
N GLY A 299 -3.94 -11.85 32.36
CA GLY A 299 -4.28 -12.95 31.45
C GLY A 299 -5.20 -12.57 30.27
N SER A 300 -5.45 -11.27 30.05
CA SER A 300 -6.16 -10.80 28.87
C SER A 300 -5.46 -11.18 27.56
N THR A 301 -6.25 -11.42 26.52
CA THR A 301 -5.76 -11.74 25.18
C THR A 301 -5.60 -10.48 24.34
N LEU A 302 -4.85 -10.57 23.23
CA LEU A 302 -4.77 -9.48 22.26
C LEU A 302 -6.15 -9.12 21.68
N TYR A 303 -7.07 -10.09 21.59
CA TYR A 303 -8.47 -9.84 21.24
C TYR A 303 -9.14 -8.91 22.25
N ASP A 304 -8.98 -9.17 23.55
CA ASP A 304 -9.59 -8.35 24.61
C ASP A 304 -9.02 -6.93 24.62
N LEU A 305 -7.72 -6.80 24.36
CA LEU A 305 -7.06 -5.50 24.19
C LEU A 305 -7.65 -4.71 23.03
N VAL A 306 -7.78 -5.32 21.85
CA VAL A 306 -8.36 -4.68 20.65
C VAL A 306 -9.84 -4.33 20.89
N ASN A 307 -10.61 -5.25 21.46
CA ASN A 307 -12.04 -5.05 21.75
C ASN A 307 -12.27 -3.91 22.77
N THR A 308 -11.39 -3.79 23.77
CA THR A 308 -11.37 -2.66 24.71
C THR A 308 -11.21 -1.34 23.96
N GLY A 309 -10.27 -1.25 23.02
CA GLY A 309 -10.05 -0.03 22.23
C GLY A 309 -11.21 0.29 21.27
N ILE A 310 -11.94 -0.71 20.79
CA ILE A 310 -13.13 -0.51 19.94
C ILE A 310 -14.33 -0.02 20.77
N LYS A 311 -14.52 -0.58 21.97
CA LYS A 311 -15.62 -0.19 22.88
C LYS A 311 -15.39 1.16 23.54
N HIS A 312 -14.13 1.48 23.81
CA HIS A 312 -13.72 2.68 24.54
C HIS A 312 -12.86 3.57 23.67
N THR A 313 -13.50 4.54 23.01
CA THR A 313 -12.83 5.49 22.12
C THR A 313 -11.70 6.28 22.80
N HIS A 314 -11.79 6.53 24.11
CA HIS A 314 -10.74 7.17 24.91
C HIS A 314 -9.48 6.30 25.07
N ALA A 315 -9.62 4.97 25.04
CA ALA A 315 -8.50 4.03 25.11
C ALA A 315 -7.94 3.68 23.73
N ALA A 316 -8.67 3.95 22.64
CA ALA A 316 -8.34 3.48 21.29
C ALA A 316 -6.90 3.80 20.85
N VAL A 317 -6.45 5.05 21.03
CA VAL A 317 -5.08 5.45 20.65
C VAL A 317 -4.03 4.75 21.52
N GLY A 318 -4.24 4.70 22.84
CA GLY A 318 -3.36 3.98 23.76
C GLY A 318 -3.28 2.49 23.45
N VAL A 319 -4.41 1.86 23.09
CA VAL A 319 -4.50 0.48 22.64
C VAL A 319 -3.69 0.24 21.37
N VAL A 320 -3.76 1.12 20.37
CA VAL A 320 -2.97 0.99 19.13
C VAL A 320 -1.46 1.07 19.41
N VAL A 321 -1.03 1.99 20.29
CA VAL A 321 0.37 2.11 20.70
C VAL A 321 0.84 0.88 21.47
N ARG A 322 0.01 0.36 22.38
CA ARG A 322 0.31 -0.88 23.09
C ARG A 322 0.36 -2.08 22.16
N LEU A 323 -0.59 -2.19 21.24
CA LEU A 323 -0.65 -3.24 20.22
C LEU A 323 0.64 -3.29 19.40
N ARG A 324 1.20 -2.14 19.00
CA ARG A 324 2.50 -2.09 18.32
C ARG A 324 3.60 -2.83 19.10
N LYS A 325 3.67 -2.59 20.41
CA LYS A 325 4.69 -3.19 21.30
C LYS A 325 4.42 -4.67 21.50
N GLU A 326 3.16 -5.05 21.73
CA GLU A 326 2.74 -6.44 21.88
C GLU A 326 3.07 -7.28 20.63
N LEU A 327 2.81 -6.74 19.43
CA LEU A 327 3.11 -7.41 18.17
C LEU A 327 4.61 -7.71 18.02
N SER A 328 5.50 -6.84 18.53
CA SER A 328 6.95 -7.09 18.54
C SER A 328 7.38 -8.18 19.53
N LEU A 329 6.54 -8.50 20.52
CA LEU A 329 6.82 -9.54 21.51
C LEU A 329 6.26 -10.91 21.11
N VAL A 330 5.32 -10.96 20.17
CA VAL A 330 4.76 -12.23 19.67
C VAL A 330 5.82 -12.99 18.89
N LYS A 331 6.21 -14.18 19.39
CA LYS A 331 7.19 -15.08 18.76
C LYS A 331 6.62 -16.44 18.35
N ASN A 332 5.38 -16.74 18.77
CA ASN A 332 4.75 -18.04 18.52
C ASN A 332 4.35 -18.23 17.06
N ILE A 333 4.00 -17.14 16.38
CA ILE A 333 3.63 -17.11 14.97
C ILE A 333 4.35 -15.94 14.29
N PRO A 334 4.67 -16.05 12.98
CA PRO A 334 5.24 -14.94 12.23
C PRO A 334 4.30 -13.74 12.20
N VAL A 335 4.83 -12.54 12.48
CA VAL A 335 4.08 -11.28 12.45
C VAL A 335 4.58 -10.41 11.30
N LEU A 336 3.68 -9.96 10.42
CA LEU A 336 3.97 -9.05 9.31
C LEU A 336 3.21 -7.74 9.48
N ILE A 337 3.94 -6.62 9.46
CA ILE A 337 3.36 -5.27 9.42
C ILE A 337 3.45 -4.75 7.98
N ALA A 338 2.33 -4.54 7.32
CA ALA A 338 2.25 -4.13 5.92
C ALA A 338 1.50 -2.78 5.80
N ILE A 339 2.16 -1.74 5.32
CA ILE A 339 1.60 -0.39 5.22
C ILE A 339 1.73 0.15 3.80
N ASP A 340 0.62 0.41 3.13
CA ASP A 340 0.59 1.13 1.86
C ASP A 340 0.52 2.65 2.09
N GLN A 341 1.00 3.42 1.12
CA GLN A 341 1.14 4.89 1.22
C GLN A 341 2.00 5.32 2.41
N TYR A 342 3.03 4.53 2.73
CA TYR A 342 3.93 4.75 3.86
C TYR A 342 4.68 6.09 3.79
N ASN A 343 4.84 6.64 2.59
CA ASN A 343 5.39 7.99 2.38
C ASN A 343 4.57 9.10 3.05
N SER A 344 3.26 8.92 3.25
CA SER A 344 2.42 9.88 3.98
C SER A 344 2.85 10.10 5.43
N TRP A 345 3.64 9.19 6.01
CA TRP A 345 4.13 9.28 7.39
C TRP A 345 5.47 10.05 7.52
N PHE A 346 6.03 10.52 6.41
CA PHE A 346 7.28 11.31 6.37
C PHE A 346 7.07 12.77 5.99
N THR A 347 5.82 13.20 5.85
CA THR A 347 5.44 14.56 5.46
C THR A 347 4.52 15.20 6.49
N PHE A 348 4.07 16.42 6.21
CA PHE A 348 3.05 17.10 7.00
C PHE A 348 1.68 16.44 6.83
N SER A 349 0.95 16.38 7.93
CA SER A 349 -0.45 15.94 7.98
C SER A 349 -1.39 17.07 7.55
N GLU A 350 -2.68 16.76 7.40
CA GLU A 350 -3.73 17.78 7.19
C GLU A 350 -4.00 18.60 8.46
N TYR A 351 -3.58 18.09 9.62
CA TYR A 351 -3.83 18.73 10.90
C TYR A 351 -2.96 19.96 11.11
N GLU A 352 -3.53 20.93 11.79
CA GLU A 352 -2.90 22.21 12.07
C GLU A 352 -2.99 22.54 13.56
N GLU A 353 -1.88 22.99 14.14
CA GLU A 353 -1.84 23.53 15.50
C GLU A 353 -2.10 25.03 15.45
N ALA A 354 -3.12 25.50 16.17
CA ALA A 354 -3.38 26.93 16.32
C ALA A 354 -2.33 27.55 17.25
N VAL A 355 -1.45 28.39 16.69
CA VAL A 355 -0.41 29.11 17.45
C VAL A 355 -0.91 30.49 17.87
N LYS A 356 -1.58 31.19 16.96
CA LYS A 356 -2.29 32.46 17.20
C LYS A 356 -3.65 32.40 16.53
N VAL A 357 -4.53 33.36 16.83
CA VAL A 357 -5.89 33.45 16.24
C VAL A 357 -5.89 33.30 14.71
N HIS A 358 -4.88 33.85 14.03
CA HIS A 358 -4.74 33.82 12.56
C HIS A 358 -3.50 33.05 12.08
N SER A 359 -2.82 32.30 12.96
CA SER A 359 -1.60 31.59 12.60
C SER A 359 -1.67 30.13 13.01
N ARG A 360 -1.44 29.27 12.04
CA ARG A 360 -1.52 27.83 12.18
C ARG A 360 -0.21 27.18 11.73
N ARG A 361 0.28 26.23 12.51
CA ARG A 361 1.47 25.44 12.19
C ARG A 361 1.01 24.08 11.66
N PRO A 362 1.46 23.65 10.48
CA PRO A 362 1.15 22.31 9.99
C PRO A 362 1.80 21.27 10.91
N VAL A 363 1.00 20.31 11.38
CA VAL A 363 1.46 19.23 12.23
C VAL A 363 2.19 18.21 11.36
N HIS A 364 3.43 17.88 11.72
CA HIS A 364 4.18 16.86 11.00
C HIS A 364 3.64 15.45 11.35
N ALA A 365 3.59 14.51 10.40
CA ALA A 365 3.02 13.18 10.65
C ALA A 365 3.71 12.42 11.80
N ARG A 366 5.02 12.62 11.99
CA ARG A 366 5.78 12.10 13.16
C ARG A 366 5.25 12.55 14.52
N GLU A 367 4.54 13.67 14.59
CA GLU A 367 3.98 14.21 15.82
C GLU A 367 2.62 13.57 16.15
N LEU A 368 2.05 12.76 15.25
CA LEU A 368 0.85 11.97 15.51
C LEU A 368 1.23 10.70 16.26
N THR A 369 0.57 10.43 17.39
CA THR A 369 0.92 9.34 18.31
C THR A 369 0.96 7.96 17.65
N MET A 370 -0.07 7.63 16.87
CA MET A 370 -0.14 6.33 16.20
C MET A 370 0.93 6.19 15.11
N VAL A 371 1.14 7.24 14.30
CA VAL A 371 2.18 7.24 13.27
C VAL A 371 3.55 7.14 13.91
N ASN A 372 3.81 7.89 14.99
CA ASN A 372 5.07 7.81 15.72
C ASN A 372 5.38 6.38 16.18
N ALA A 373 4.38 5.64 16.67
CA ALA A 373 4.53 4.25 17.11
C ALA A 373 4.86 3.27 15.96
N PHE A 374 4.21 3.41 14.80
CA PHE A 374 4.39 2.47 13.68
C PHE A 374 5.41 2.91 12.63
N ARG A 375 5.82 4.18 12.61
CA ARG A 375 6.70 4.73 11.58
C ARG A 375 8.10 4.16 11.63
N SER A 376 8.66 3.91 12.80
CA SER A 376 10.03 3.39 12.91
C SER A 376 10.11 1.94 12.40
N MET A 377 11.00 1.70 11.44
CA MET A 377 11.37 0.37 10.98
C MET A 377 12.60 -0.18 11.73
N MET A 378 13.18 0.56 12.66
CA MET A 378 14.42 0.14 13.36
C MET A 378 14.22 -1.02 14.35
N HIS A 379 12.98 -1.48 14.52
CA HIS A 379 12.64 -2.67 15.31
C HIS A 379 12.97 -3.95 14.53
N ASP A 380 13.22 -5.06 15.23
CA ASP A 380 13.58 -6.36 14.62
C ASP A 380 12.38 -7.12 13.99
N ASP A 381 11.27 -6.42 13.77
CA ASP A 381 10.03 -6.98 13.23
C ASP A 381 10.06 -7.06 11.70
N MET A 382 9.29 -7.99 11.13
CA MET A 382 9.04 -8.01 9.69
C MET A 382 8.07 -6.89 9.32
N MET A 383 8.56 -5.89 8.59
CA MET A 383 7.78 -4.71 8.25
C MET A 383 8.01 -4.32 6.79
N VAL A 384 6.91 -4.09 6.07
CA VAL A 384 6.90 -3.68 4.67
C VAL A 384 6.10 -2.40 4.50
N GLY A 385 6.76 -1.34 4.06
CA GLY A 385 6.10 -0.10 3.62
C GLY A 385 6.08 -0.02 2.10
N ALA A 386 4.96 0.38 1.50
CA ALA A 386 4.91 0.73 0.08
C ALA A 386 4.74 2.24 -0.09
N PHE A 387 5.61 2.84 -0.89
CA PHE A 387 5.49 4.25 -1.26
C PHE A 387 4.45 4.43 -2.33
N SER A 388 3.62 5.48 -2.22
CA SER A 388 2.67 5.85 -3.25
C SER A 388 2.99 7.24 -3.78
N HIS A 389 3.77 7.30 -4.87
CA HIS A 389 4.08 8.56 -5.56
C HIS A 389 2.86 9.18 -6.28
N SER A 390 1.70 8.51 -6.26
CA SER A 390 0.42 9.09 -6.66
C SER A 390 -0.15 10.04 -5.60
N THR A 391 0.36 9.98 -4.38
CA THR A 391 0.02 10.95 -3.33
C THR A 391 0.84 12.23 -3.53
N ALA A 392 0.26 13.38 -3.17
CA ALA A 392 0.87 14.71 -3.36
C ALA A 392 2.07 15.01 -2.43
N VAL A 393 2.80 13.97 -2.02
CA VAL A 393 3.92 14.04 -1.06
C VAL A 393 5.25 14.35 -1.75
N GLY A 394 5.32 14.21 -3.08
CA GLY A 394 6.55 14.38 -3.84
C GLY A 394 7.59 13.28 -3.57
N LYS A 395 8.77 13.43 -4.17
CA LYS A 395 9.85 12.44 -4.04
C LYS A 395 10.64 12.67 -2.75
N LEU A 396 10.51 11.74 -1.81
CA LEU A 396 11.30 11.74 -0.57
C LEU A 396 12.78 11.47 -0.85
N ARG A 397 13.67 12.02 -0.01
CA ARG A 397 15.11 11.73 -0.02
C ARG A 397 15.35 10.24 0.14
N LYS A 398 16.49 9.70 -0.34
CA LYS A 398 16.84 8.28 -0.20
C LYS A 398 16.91 7.89 1.28
N ASP A 399 17.61 8.70 2.06
CA ASP A 399 17.76 8.48 3.49
C ASP A 399 16.53 9.03 4.20
N LEU A 400 15.83 8.15 4.92
CA LEU A 400 14.71 8.52 5.76
C LEU A 400 15.13 8.36 7.21
N PRO A 401 14.65 9.24 8.11
CA PRO A 401 14.79 9.00 9.53
C PRO A 401 14.06 7.70 9.92
N ASP A 402 14.65 6.96 10.85
CA ASP A 402 14.05 5.77 11.47
C ASP A 402 13.76 4.60 10.49
N VAL A 403 14.43 4.58 9.35
CA VAL A 403 14.39 3.49 8.36
C VAL A 403 15.81 3.07 8.00
N PRO A 404 16.13 1.77 7.97
CA PRO A 404 17.44 1.30 7.53
C PRO A 404 17.77 1.73 6.10
N GLU A 405 19.02 2.12 5.85
CA GLU A 405 19.47 2.62 4.53
C GLU A 405 19.29 1.59 3.42
N ASP A 406 19.42 0.31 3.73
CA ASP A 406 19.29 -0.80 2.79
C ASP A 406 17.88 -1.39 2.68
N ALA A 407 16.89 -0.82 3.39
CA ALA A 407 15.50 -1.29 3.37
C ALA A 407 14.80 -0.99 2.03
N ARG A 408 15.23 0.03 1.28
CA ARG A 408 14.58 0.42 0.02
C ARG A 408 14.81 -0.60 -1.08
N VAL A 409 13.71 -1.07 -1.67
CA VAL A 409 13.69 -1.98 -2.82
C VAL A 409 12.92 -1.29 -3.95
N ASN A 410 13.56 -1.16 -5.11
CA ASN A 410 12.93 -0.57 -6.28
C ASN A 410 12.01 -1.58 -6.98
N CYS A 411 10.74 -1.24 -7.12
CA CYS A 411 9.75 -1.96 -7.91
C CYS A 411 9.78 -1.40 -9.34
N PRO A 412 10.30 -2.18 -10.32
CA PRO A 412 10.45 -1.71 -11.69
C PRO A 412 9.09 -1.59 -12.39
N ARG A 413 9.09 -0.84 -13.50
CA ARG A 413 8.00 -0.86 -14.49
C ARG A 413 7.95 -2.22 -15.18
N TYR A 414 6.93 -2.45 -16.01
CA TYR A 414 6.85 -3.70 -16.77
C TYR A 414 8.08 -3.86 -17.65
N THR A 415 8.65 -5.06 -17.66
CA THR A 415 9.61 -5.47 -18.69
C THR A 415 8.88 -5.71 -20.01
N LEU A 416 9.62 -5.94 -21.10
CA LEU A 416 9.02 -6.30 -22.38
C LEU A 416 8.18 -7.59 -22.28
N ASP A 417 8.65 -8.59 -21.55
CA ASP A 417 7.94 -9.87 -21.38
C ASP A 417 6.67 -9.71 -20.50
N GLU A 418 6.78 -8.93 -19.42
CA GLU A 418 5.61 -8.59 -18.59
C GLU A 418 4.58 -7.80 -19.43
N ALA A 419 5.03 -6.82 -20.21
CA ALA A 419 4.16 -6.01 -21.06
C ALA A 419 3.52 -6.81 -22.18
N ALA A 420 4.25 -7.73 -22.82
CA ALA A 420 3.72 -8.65 -23.82
C ALA A 420 2.55 -9.44 -23.23
N SER A 421 2.74 -9.99 -22.03
CA SER A 421 1.74 -10.81 -21.35
C SER A 421 0.51 -10.00 -20.94
N VAL A 422 0.70 -8.77 -20.46
CA VAL A 422 -0.40 -7.82 -20.19
C VAL A 422 -1.19 -7.49 -21.46
N CYS A 423 -0.51 -7.25 -22.57
CA CYS A 423 -1.15 -6.94 -23.86
C CYS A 423 -1.95 -8.13 -24.40
N HIS A 424 -1.42 -9.36 -24.30
CA HIS A 424 -2.15 -10.58 -24.65
C HIS A 424 -3.34 -10.81 -23.72
N TYR A 425 -3.21 -10.49 -22.43
CA TYR A 425 -4.33 -10.51 -21.50
C TYR A 425 -5.41 -9.52 -21.89
N TYR A 426 -5.08 -8.28 -22.23
CA TYR A 426 -6.05 -7.29 -22.66
C TYR A 426 -6.73 -7.65 -23.99
N LEU A 427 -6.00 -8.26 -24.93
CA LEU A 427 -6.59 -8.86 -26.13
C LEU A 427 -7.60 -9.96 -25.75
N ARG A 428 -7.22 -10.88 -24.85
CA ARG A 428 -8.09 -11.94 -24.33
C ARG A 428 -9.34 -11.39 -23.65
N GLN A 429 -9.25 -10.20 -23.07
CA GLN A 429 -10.37 -9.47 -22.47
C GLN A 429 -11.14 -8.60 -23.44
N ARG A 430 -10.87 -8.70 -24.75
CA ARG A 430 -11.54 -7.96 -25.83
C ARG A 430 -11.50 -6.44 -25.60
N LEU A 431 -10.41 -5.92 -25.05
CA LEU A 431 -10.17 -4.47 -24.94
C LEU A 431 -9.80 -3.84 -26.27
N VAL A 432 -9.27 -4.64 -27.19
CA VAL A 432 -8.90 -4.26 -28.56
C VAL A 432 -9.36 -5.38 -29.49
N GLN A 433 -9.68 -5.03 -30.73
CA GLN A 433 -10.03 -5.99 -31.77
C GLN A 433 -8.79 -6.76 -32.24
N HIS A 434 -8.96 -8.05 -32.56
CA HIS A 434 -7.85 -8.92 -32.94
C HIS A 434 -7.11 -8.44 -34.20
N GLU A 435 -7.79 -7.74 -35.11
CA GLU A 435 -7.21 -7.19 -36.35
C GLU A 435 -6.18 -6.08 -36.10
N VAL A 436 -6.35 -5.35 -35.00
CA VAL A 436 -5.46 -4.23 -34.62
C VAL A 436 -4.23 -4.74 -33.87
N PHE A 437 -4.35 -5.91 -33.24
CA PHE A 437 -3.31 -6.47 -32.41
C PHE A 437 -2.19 -7.07 -33.26
N SER A 438 -1.03 -6.42 -33.23
CA SER A 438 0.20 -6.90 -33.87
C SER A 438 1.37 -6.72 -32.91
N GLU A 439 2.47 -7.44 -33.17
CA GLU A 439 3.69 -7.31 -32.37
C GLU A 439 4.19 -5.87 -32.31
N GLU A 440 4.18 -5.17 -33.43
CA GLU A 440 4.64 -3.79 -33.51
C GLU A 440 3.72 -2.85 -32.74
N ASN A 441 2.40 -3.05 -32.81
CA ASN A 441 1.46 -2.13 -32.21
C ASN A 441 1.50 -2.18 -30.68
N TRP A 442 1.54 -3.37 -30.06
CA TRP A 442 1.64 -3.45 -28.60
C TRP A 442 3.02 -2.98 -28.11
N LYS A 443 4.09 -3.22 -28.89
CA LYS A 443 5.44 -2.68 -28.60
C LYS A 443 5.43 -1.14 -28.65
N LYS A 444 4.75 -0.52 -29.62
CA LYS A 444 4.57 0.95 -29.66
C LYS A 444 3.90 1.46 -28.38
N VAL A 445 2.82 0.81 -27.91
CA VAL A 445 2.17 1.17 -26.64
C VAL A 445 3.14 1.03 -25.45
N TYR A 446 3.92 -0.05 -25.40
CA TYR A 446 4.94 -0.24 -24.36
C TYR A 446 5.99 0.88 -24.34
N TYR A 447 6.52 1.27 -25.51
CA TYR A 447 7.52 2.34 -25.60
C TYR A 447 6.93 3.72 -25.28
N LEU A 448 5.69 4.00 -25.70
CA LEU A 448 4.98 5.23 -25.36
C LEU A 448 4.74 5.36 -23.85
N ALA A 449 4.29 4.27 -23.21
CA ALA A 449 4.06 4.24 -21.77
C ALA A 449 5.36 4.04 -20.95
N ASN A 450 6.46 3.72 -21.62
CA ASN A 450 7.72 3.28 -21.01
C ASN A 450 7.47 2.24 -19.90
N GLY A 451 6.65 1.22 -20.17
CA GLY A 451 6.29 0.14 -19.23
C GLY A 451 5.38 0.52 -18.04
N ASN A 452 4.79 1.72 -17.99
CA ASN A 452 3.89 2.12 -16.91
C ASN A 452 2.54 1.38 -17.04
N GLY A 453 2.15 0.61 -16.01
CA GLY A 453 0.94 -0.22 -16.08
C GLY A 453 -0.37 0.54 -16.25
N SER A 454 -0.51 1.71 -15.62
CA SER A 454 -1.72 2.53 -15.77
C SER A 454 -1.79 3.19 -17.14
N GLU A 455 -0.64 3.61 -17.69
CA GLU A 455 -0.58 4.21 -19.03
C GLU A 455 -0.82 3.15 -20.10
N ILE A 456 -0.22 1.96 -19.99
CA ILE A 456 -0.51 0.84 -20.90
C ILE A 456 -2.01 0.52 -20.87
N ARG A 457 -2.61 0.40 -19.68
CA ARG A 457 -4.05 0.14 -19.55
C ARG A 457 -4.91 1.22 -20.23
N GLY A 458 -4.53 2.48 -20.07
CA GLY A 458 -5.25 3.60 -20.68
C GLY A 458 -5.05 3.72 -22.19
N LEU A 459 -3.84 3.42 -22.70
CA LEU A 459 -3.49 3.56 -24.12
C LEU A 459 -3.93 2.36 -24.97
N PHE A 460 -3.97 1.16 -24.38
CA PHE A 460 -4.24 -0.07 -25.10
C PHE A 460 -5.57 -0.04 -25.89
N PRO A 461 -6.71 0.40 -25.33
CA PRO A 461 -7.97 0.48 -26.08
C PRO A 461 -7.96 1.43 -27.28
N PHE A 462 -7.03 2.40 -27.32
CA PHE A 462 -6.93 3.38 -28.41
C PHE A 462 -6.00 2.96 -29.54
N MET A 463 -5.50 1.72 -29.53
CA MET A 463 -4.73 1.17 -30.65
C MET A 463 -5.55 1.25 -31.94
N ARG A 464 -4.92 1.69 -33.03
CA ARG A 464 -5.52 1.77 -34.37
C ARG A 464 -4.76 0.85 -35.32
N GLN A 465 -5.44 0.37 -36.35
CA GLN A 465 -4.76 -0.33 -37.44
C GLN A 465 -3.70 0.62 -38.03
N SER A 466 -2.47 0.12 -38.19
CA SER A 466 -1.44 0.82 -38.94
C SER A 466 -1.87 0.80 -40.41
N THR A 467 -2.21 1.97 -40.94
CA THR A 467 -2.48 2.19 -42.37
C THR A 467 -1.27 1.88 -43.23
#